data_AF-A0A7K2KWC1-F1
#
_entry.id   AF-A0A7K2KWC1-F1
#
_cell.length_a   1.000
_cell.length_b   1.000
_cell.length_c   1.000
_cell.angle_alpha   90.00
_cell.angle_beta   90.00
_cell.angle_gamma   90.00
#
_symmetry.space_group_name_H-M   'P 1'
#
loop_
_entity.id
_entity.type
_entity.pdbx_description
1 polymer ?
#
loop_
_entity_poly.entity_id
_entity_poly.type
_entity_poly.pdbx_seq_one_letter_code
_entity_poly.pdbx_strand_id
1 'polypeptide(L)'
;TAAGAAALVAAARAEEAGPGSLWLGLGVVLTLLGFVVVGPLLAGGVVRALGAVVLRIFGPVGRLAERNALRNPRRTGATAAALMIGLALVAALSVVGSSMVASATDELDRSVGADFIVQSGTGQPIVPQALAALEKAPGLDHVSEYKWVDATVTDPRGRTTTADLAATDPSYVRDLRRETTAGTLTDAYRKGAMSVGSDYATEHGVKVGDVLTLAFKGGEKAKLKVAAITADTGQVDKGVMYVDVATLAEYVPADRMPQSLLLLAGAKDGQEDAAYQALKDALVPYPQYKVSNQADYKEQLKDQVGQLLNIVYGLLALAIVVAILGVVNTLALSVVERTREIGLMRAIG
;
A
#
# COMPACT_ATOMS: atom_id res chain seq x y z
N THR A 1 16.92 -22.65 -8.11
CA THR A 1 16.69 -22.36 -6.69
C THR A 1 17.81 -21.55 -6.08
N ALA A 2 19.08 -21.98 -6.08
CA ALA A 2 20.20 -21.22 -5.50
C ALA A 2 20.36 -19.80 -6.10
N ALA A 3 20.30 -19.67 -7.43
CA ALA A 3 20.31 -18.36 -8.10
C ALA A 3 19.10 -17.48 -7.73
N GLY A 4 17.92 -18.09 -7.52
CA GLY A 4 16.73 -17.39 -7.06
C GLY A 4 16.87 -16.88 -5.62
N ALA A 5 17.40 -17.72 -4.72
CA ALA A 5 17.69 -17.32 -3.35
C ALA A 5 18.74 -16.20 -3.28
N ALA A 6 19.80 -16.28 -4.10
CA ALA A 6 20.81 -15.23 -4.20
C ALA A 6 20.21 -13.90 -4.70
N ALA A 7 19.33 -13.94 -5.70
CA ALA A 7 18.62 -12.75 -6.20
C ALA A 7 17.64 -12.18 -5.15
N LEU A 8 16.95 -13.01 -4.38
CA LEU A 8 16.09 -12.55 -3.27
C LEU A 8 16.91 -11.91 -2.13
N VAL A 9 18.09 -12.45 -1.81
CA VAL A 9 19.01 -11.83 -0.84
C VAL A 9 19.55 -10.51 -1.36
N ALA A 10 19.88 -10.43 -2.65
CA ALA A 10 20.29 -9.18 -3.29
C ALA A 10 19.17 -8.13 -3.24
N ALA A 11 17.92 -8.53 -3.50
CA ALA A 11 16.75 -7.67 -3.38
C ALA A 11 16.56 -7.14 -1.95
N ALA A 12 16.71 -8.02 -0.94
CA ALA A 12 16.58 -7.63 0.47
C ALA A 12 17.69 -6.68 0.97
N ARG A 13 18.81 -6.61 0.26
CA ARG A 13 19.94 -5.71 0.57
C ARG A 13 20.00 -4.47 -0.32
N ALA A 14 19.06 -4.31 -1.26
CA ALA A 14 19.03 -3.15 -2.11
C ALA A 14 18.50 -1.94 -1.32
N GLU A 15 19.26 -0.84 -1.32
CA GLU A 15 18.87 0.42 -0.69
C GLU A 15 17.91 1.22 -1.58
N GLU A 16 17.93 0.97 -2.90
CA GLU A 16 17.07 1.63 -3.88
C GLU A 16 15.97 0.71 -4.42
N ALA A 17 14.74 1.24 -4.50
CA ALA A 17 13.56 0.51 -4.94
C ALA A 17 13.67 -0.01 -6.40
N GLY A 18 14.30 0.76 -7.29
CA GLY A 18 14.47 0.39 -8.71
C GLY A 18 15.24 -0.91 -8.88
N PRO A 19 16.54 -0.97 -8.52
CA PRO A 19 17.33 -2.18 -8.56
C PRO A 19 16.74 -3.32 -7.71
N GLY A 20 16.19 -3.00 -6.53
CA GLY A 20 15.59 -3.98 -5.62
C GLY A 20 14.39 -4.71 -6.24
N SER A 21 13.50 -4.00 -6.94
CA SER A 21 12.34 -4.59 -7.61
C SER A 21 12.71 -5.57 -8.72
N LEU A 22 13.78 -5.27 -9.48
CA LEU A 22 14.27 -6.13 -10.55
C LEU A 22 14.85 -7.44 -10.00
N TRP A 23 15.67 -7.35 -8.94
CA TRP A 23 16.21 -8.53 -8.24
C TRP A 23 15.11 -9.38 -7.60
N LEU A 24 14.08 -8.73 -7.06
CA LEU A 24 12.93 -9.41 -6.49
C LEU A 24 12.18 -10.22 -7.55
N GLY A 25 11.85 -9.59 -8.69
CA GLY A 25 11.19 -10.27 -9.81
C GLY A 25 12.00 -11.46 -10.34
N LEU A 26 13.30 -11.25 -10.57
CA LEU A 26 14.20 -12.31 -11.04
C LEU A 26 14.30 -13.45 -10.01
N GLY A 27 14.40 -13.10 -8.72
CA GLY A 27 14.48 -14.05 -7.62
C GLY A 27 13.24 -14.93 -7.50
N VAL A 28 12.04 -14.33 -7.63
CA VAL A 28 10.77 -15.08 -7.64
C VAL A 28 10.72 -16.06 -8.81
N VAL A 29 10.98 -15.60 -10.04
CA VAL A 29 10.90 -16.45 -11.24
C VAL A 29 11.90 -17.61 -11.19
N LEU A 30 13.15 -17.33 -10.84
CA LEU A 30 14.20 -18.36 -10.75
C LEU A 30 13.95 -19.36 -9.60
N THR A 31 13.26 -18.92 -8.55
CA THR A 31 12.85 -19.80 -7.45
C THR A 31 11.72 -20.72 -7.89
N LEU A 32 10.68 -20.19 -8.54
CA LEU A 32 9.56 -20.98 -9.07
C LEU A 32 10.03 -22.02 -10.11
N LEU A 33 10.81 -21.58 -11.11
CA LEU A 33 11.42 -22.49 -12.10
C LEU A 33 12.31 -23.54 -11.43
N GLY A 34 13.09 -23.11 -10.43
CA GLY A 34 13.89 -24.00 -9.61
C GLY A 34 13.04 -25.08 -8.92
N PHE A 35 11.91 -24.73 -8.32
CA PHE A 35 11.01 -25.69 -7.68
C PHE A 35 10.36 -26.66 -8.68
N VAL A 36 10.03 -26.21 -9.90
CA VAL A 36 9.52 -27.10 -10.95
C VAL A 36 10.56 -28.13 -11.37
N VAL A 37 11.79 -27.69 -11.60
CA VAL A 37 12.88 -28.57 -12.07
C VAL A 37 13.37 -29.51 -10.97
N VAL A 38 13.53 -29.01 -9.74
CA VAL A 38 14.04 -29.80 -8.60
C VAL A 38 12.90 -30.57 -7.91
N GLY A 39 11.63 -30.22 -8.15
CA GLY A 39 10.45 -30.83 -7.54
C GLY A 39 10.43 -32.36 -7.54
N PRO A 40 10.73 -33.06 -8.66
CA PRO A 40 10.82 -34.52 -8.68
C PRO A 40 11.94 -35.10 -7.79
N LEU A 41 13.06 -34.41 -7.64
CA LEU A 41 14.15 -34.81 -6.75
C LEU A 41 13.79 -34.55 -5.28
N LEU A 42 13.20 -33.39 -4.99
CA LEU A 42 12.72 -33.02 -3.66
C LEU A 42 11.62 -33.96 -3.18
N ALA A 43 10.67 -34.31 -4.05
CA ALA A 43 9.60 -35.27 -3.71
C ALA A 43 10.19 -36.60 -3.23
N GLY A 44 11.23 -37.11 -3.91
CA GLY A 44 11.91 -38.33 -3.50
C GLY A 44 12.65 -38.22 -2.16
N GLY A 45 13.20 -37.05 -1.83
CA GLY A 45 13.84 -36.79 -0.53
C GLY A 45 12.83 -36.64 0.61
N VAL A 46 11.80 -35.82 0.40
CA VAL A 46 10.72 -35.56 1.36
C VAL A 46 9.96 -36.84 1.69
N VAL A 47 9.64 -37.67 0.70
CA VAL A 47 8.96 -38.95 0.92
C VAL A 47 9.79 -39.90 1.78
N ARG A 48 11.13 -39.94 1.62
CA ARG A 48 12.01 -40.75 2.47
C ARG A 48 12.12 -40.20 3.90
N ALA A 49 12.19 -38.89 4.06
CA ALA A 49 12.20 -38.24 5.37
C ALA A 49 10.88 -38.50 6.12
N LEU A 50 9.74 -38.32 5.45
CA LEU A 50 8.42 -38.69 5.98
C LEU A 50 8.32 -40.21 6.21
N GLY A 51 8.93 -41.02 5.36
CA GLY A 51 9.16 -42.46 5.50
C GLY A 51 9.72 -42.84 6.86
N ALA A 52 10.82 -42.18 7.23
CA ALA A 52 11.56 -42.44 8.46
C ALA A 52 10.81 -41.96 9.71
N VAL A 53 10.12 -40.81 9.64
CA VAL A 53 9.51 -40.14 10.81
C VAL A 53 8.04 -40.49 10.97
N VAL A 54 7.22 -40.29 9.94
CA VAL A 54 5.75 -40.33 10.01
C VAL A 54 5.22 -41.69 9.57
N LEU A 55 5.68 -42.20 8.42
CA LEU A 55 5.17 -43.45 7.85
C LEU A 55 5.58 -44.68 8.67
N ARG A 56 6.59 -44.55 9.54
CA ARG A 56 6.99 -45.61 10.48
C ARG A 56 5.93 -45.90 11.54
N ILE A 57 5.13 -44.91 11.92
CA ILE A 57 4.00 -45.05 12.86
C ILE A 57 2.90 -45.93 12.25
N PHE A 58 2.72 -45.89 10.93
CA PHE A 58 1.72 -46.67 10.18
C PHE A 58 2.21 -48.07 9.77
N GLY A 59 3.35 -48.52 10.30
CA GLY A 59 3.83 -49.89 10.17
C GLY A 59 4.02 -50.36 8.72
N PRO A 60 3.48 -51.54 8.32
CA PRO A 60 3.60 -52.07 6.97
C PRO A 60 2.94 -51.21 5.89
N VAL A 61 1.79 -50.58 6.21
CA VAL A 61 1.03 -49.75 5.27
C VAL A 61 1.81 -48.48 4.91
N GLY A 62 2.47 -47.85 5.88
CA GLY A 62 3.33 -46.70 5.64
C GLY A 62 4.52 -47.00 4.72
N ARG A 63 5.16 -48.18 4.90
CA ARG A 63 6.24 -48.64 4.01
C ARG A 63 5.76 -48.91 2.57
N LEU A 64 4.53 -49.40 2.41
CA LEU A 64 3.94 -49.60 1.09
C LEU A 64 3.60 -48.27 0.41
N ALA A 65 3.11 -47.28 1.19
CA ALA A 65 2.84 -45.93 0.70
C ALA A 65 4.13 -45.22 0.24
N GLU A 66 5.22 -45.31 1.02
CA GLU A 66 6.53 -44.76 0.65
C GLU A 66 7.04 -45.34 -0.68
N ARG A 67 7.01 -46.68 -0.81
CA ARG A 67 7.43 -47.38 -2.03
C ARG A 67 6.55 -47.04 -3.24
N ASN A 68 5.26 -46.77 -3.03
CA ASN A 68 4.34 -46.34 -4.09
C ASN A 68 4.70 -44.94 -4.58
N ALA A 69 4.87 -43.98 -3.66
CA ALA A 69 5.21 -42.60 -3.98
C ALA A 69 6.58 -42.46 -4.68
N LEU A 70 7.55 -43.30 -4.30
CA LEU A 70 8.90 -43.35 -4.90
C LEU A 70 8.97 -44.06 -6.26
N ARG A 71 7.92 -44.79 -6.67
CA ARG A 71 7.95 -45.58 -7.91
C ARG A 71 7.91 -44.71 -9.16
N ASN A 72 7.15 -43.61 -9.11
CA ASN A 72 7.00 -42.65 -10.21
C ASN A 72 7.24 -41.20 -9.73
N PRO A 73 8.48 -40.86 -9.32
CA PRO A 73 8.79 -39.59 -8.67
C PRO A 73 8.55 -38.37 -9.58
N ARG A 74 8.61 -38.54 -10.91
CA ARG A 74 8.24 -37.49 -11.86
C ARG A 74 6.74 -37.15 -11.81
N ARG A 75 5.87 -38.15 -11.68
CA ARG A 75 4.41 -37.96 -11.62
C ARG A 75 3.97 -37.39 -10.27
N THR A 76 4.54 -37.90 -9.18
CA THR A 76 4.33 -37.37 -7.82
C THR A 76 4.89 -35.95 -7.69
N GLY A 77 6.05 -35.69 -8.28
CA GLY A 77 6.68 -34.37 -8.28
C GLY A 77 5.90 -33.33 -9.08
N ALA A 78 5.34 -33.68 -10.26
CA ALA A 78 4.56 -32.77 -11.08
C ALA A 78 3.26 -32.30 -10.41
N THR A 79 2.54 -33.21 -9.77
CA THR A 79 1.30 -32.89 -9.01
C THR A 79 1.61 -32.04 -7.78
N ALA A 80 2.68 -32.37 -7.04
CA ALA A 80 3.14 -31.56 -5.93
C ALA A 80 3.62 -30.16 -6.38
N ALA A 81 4.31 -30.07 -7.52
CA ALA A 81 4.80 -28.80 -8.06
C ALA A 81 3.66 -27.85 -8.42
N ALA A 82 2.58 -28.33 -9.04
CA ALA A 82 1.42 -27.51 -9.36
C ALA A 82 0.78 -26.90 -8.09
N LEU A 83 0.60 -27.69 -7.03
CA LEU A 83 0.11 -27.22 -5.73
C LEU A 83 1.07 -26.24 -5.06
N MET A 84 2.38 -26.54 -5.09
CA MET A 84 3.40 -25.67 -4.50
C MET A 84 3.44 -24.30 -5.18
N ILE A 85 3.31 -24.23 -6.51
CA ILE A 85 3.26 -22.96 -7.23
C ILE A 85 2.02 -22.15 -6.83
N GLY A 86 0.85 -22.79 -6.78
CA GLY A 86 -0.39 -22.14 -6.36
C GLY A 86 -0.29 -21.58 -4.93
N LEU A 87 0.19 -22.39 -3.99
CA LEU A 87 0.39 -21.98 -2.61
C LEU A 87 1.43 -20.86 -2.48
N ALA A 88 2.55 -20.95 -3.22
CA ALA A 88 3.60 -19.95 -3.20
C ALA A 88 3.11 -18.59 -3.72
N LEU A 89 2.34 -18.57 -4.82
CA LEU A 89 1.76 -17.34 -5.36
C LEU A 89 0.80 -16.69 -4.37
N VAL A 90 -0.06 -17.48 -3.73
CA VAL A 90 -1.01 -16.97 -2.75
C VAL A 90 -0.32 -16.46 -1.49
N ALA A 91 0.69 -17.19 -0.99
CA ALA A 91 1.51 -16.73 0.13
C ALA A 91 2.24 -15.43 -0.21
N ALA A 92 2.82 -15.32 -1.41
CA ALA A 92 3.49 -14.11 -1.87
C ALA A 92 2.54 -12.92 -1.92
N LEU A 93 1.36 -13.08 -2.55
CA LEU A 93 0.33 -12.03 -2.60
C LEU A 93 -0.16 -11.65 -1.20
N SER A 94 -0.30 -12.62 -0.30
CA SER A 94 -0.70 -12.38 1.09
C SER A 94 0.32 -11.53 1.83
N VAL A 95 1.60 -11.89 1.73
CA VAL A 95 2.69 -11.13 2.38
C VAL A 95 2.77 -9.72 1.79
N VAL A 96 2.71 -9.57 0.47
CA VAL A 96 2.71 -8.25 -0.18
C VAL A 96 1.52 -7.41 0.31
N GLY A 97 0.32 -7.98 0.34
CA GLY A 97 -0.88 -7.30 0.83
C GLY A 97 -0.74 -6.88 2.29
N SER A 98 -0.36 -7.79 3.18
CA SER A 98 -0.18 -7.48 4.60
C SER A 98 0.92 -6.46 4.85
N SER A 99 2.02 -6.52 4.10
CA SER A 99 3.11 -5.55 4.18
C SER A 99 2.68 -4.19 3.68
N MET A 100 1.91 -4.12 2.59
CA MET A 100 1.36 -2.86 2.09
C MET A 100 0.45 -2.20 3.12
N VAL A 101 -0.43 -2.97 3.77
CA VAL A 101 -1.27 -2.47 4.88
C VAL A 101 -0.39 -1.97 6.02
N ALA A 102 0.56 -2.78 6.49
CA ALA A 102 1.43 -2.42 7.60
C ALA A 102 2.22 -1.14 7.31
N SER A 103 2.84 -1.04 6.13
CA SER A 103 3.58 0.14 5.67
C SER A 103 2.68 1.37 5.59
N ALA A 104 1.47 1.25 5.03
CA ALA A 104 0.53 2.37 4.93
C ALA A 104 0.04 2.82 6.31
N THR A 105 -0.20 1.89 7.25
CA THR A 105 -0.59 2.24 8.62
C THR A 105 0.53 2.91 9.41
N ASP A 106 1.77 2.45 9.22
CA ASP A 106 2.97 3.01 9.85
C ASP A 106 3.30 4.40 9.28
N GLU A 107 3.12 4.59 7.97
CA GLU A 107 3.20 5.90 7.31
C GLU A 107 2.13 6.86 7.84
N LEU A 108 0.88 6.39 8.00
CA LEU A 108 -0.19 7.20 8.58
C LEU A 108 0.17 7.65 10.01
N ASP A 109 0.66 6.73 10.85
CA ASP A 109 1.09 7.02 12.23
C ASP A 109 2.25 8.01 12.29
N ARG A 110 3.19 7.95 11.34
CA ARG A 110 4.32 8.86 11.29
C ARG A 110 3.97 10.23 10.74
N SER A 111 3.17 10.27 9.67
CA SER A 111 2.99 11.48 8.86
C SER A 111 1.73 12.25 9.23
N VAL A 112 0.63 11.60 9.63
CA VAL A 112 -0.62 12.29 9.97
C VAL A 112 -0.67 12.58 11.47
N GLY A 113 -0.78 13.87 11.80
CA GLY A 113 -1.00 14.38 13.16
C GLY A 113 -2.43 14.81 13.43
N ALA A 114 -3.27 14.96 12.40
CA ALA A 114 -4.70 15.23 12.56
C ALA A 114 -5.44 14.04 13.18
N ASP A 115 -6.45 14.34 13.99
CA ASP A 115 -7.33 13.34 14.58
C ASP A 115 -8.42 12.90 13.59
N PHE A 116 -8.90 13.86 12.80
CA PHE A 116 -9.98 13.65 11.84
C PHE A 116 -9.63 14.14 10.45
N ILE A 117 -10.07 13.36 9.48
CA ILE A 117 -9.98 13.66 8.06
C ILE A 117 -11.41 13.66 7.50
N VAL A 118 -11.81 14.77 6.88
CA VAL A 118 -13.11 14.90 6.22
C VAL A 118 -12.90 15.09 4.73
N GLN A 119 -13.48 14.18 3.94
CA GLN A 119 -13.41 14.24 2.47
C GLN A 119 -14.65 13.66 1.81
N SER A 120 -14.82 13.96 0.53
CA SER A 120 -15.86 13.33 -0.28
C SER A 120 -15.47 11.90 -0.67
N GLY A 121 -16.43 10.97 -0.59
CA GLY A 121 -16.25 9.61 -1.11
C GLY A 121 -16.12 9.56 -2.63
N THR A 122 -16.51 10.62 -3.35
CA THR A 122 -16.46 10.73 -4.82
C THR A 122 -15.40 11.72 -5.30
N GLY A 123 -14.57 12.27 -4.40
CA GLY A 123 -13.55 13.28 -4.72
C GLY A 123 -14.13 14.66 -5.05
N GLN A 124 -15.42 14.90 -4.75
CA GLN A 124 -16.03 16.21 -4.92
C GLN A 124 -15.52 17.18 -3.83
N PRO A 125 -15.29 18.46 -4.17
CA PRO A 125 -14.92 19.44 -3.17
C PRO A 125 -16.00 19.65 -2.09
N ILE A 126 -15.57 20.14 -0.95
CA ILE A 126 -16.38 20.44 0.21
C ILE A 126 -17.07 21.79 -0.02
N VAL A 127 -18.39 21.77 0.04
CA VAL A 127 -19.19 22.99 -0.13
C VAL A 127 -19.04 23.91 1.09
N PRO A 128 -19.09 25.24 0.90
CA PRO A 128 -18.90 26.21 1.99
C PRO A 128 -19.85 26.01 3.18
N GLN A 129 -21.08 25.56 2.93
CA GLN A 129 -22.06 25.30 3.98
C GLN A 129 -21.64 24.12 4.88
N ALA A 130 -21.03 23.09 4.29
CA ALA A 130 -20.53 21.94 5.04
C ALA A 130 -19.28 22.33 5.84
N LEU A 131 -18.37 23.09 5.24
CA LEU A 131 -17.21 23.65 5.93
C LEU A 131 -17.64 24.46 7.17
N ALA A 132 -18.57 25.40 7.01
CA ALA A 132 -19.07 26.22 8.11
C ALA A 132 -19.80 25.42 9.20
N ALA A 133 -20.37 24.25 8.87
CA ALA A 133 -20.96 23.34 9.84
C ALA A 133 -19.88 22.60 10.65
N LEU A 134 -18.81 22.16 9.96
CA LEU A 134 -17.67 21.46 10.56
C LEU A 134 -16.86 22.36 11.50
N GLU A 135 -16.57 23.60 11.09
CA GLU A 135 -15.86 24.59 11.93
C GLU A 135 -16.60 24.92 13.24
N LYS A 136 -17.93 24.77 13.24
CA LYS A 136 -18.78 25.02 14.42
C LYS A 136 -18.98 23.80 15.29
N ALA A 137 -18.46 22.64 14.90
CA ALA A 137 -18.61 21.42 15.68
C ALA A 137 -17.89 21.57 17.04
N PRO A 138 -18.57 21.26 18.16
CA PRO A 138 -17.94 21.32 19.47
C PRO A 138 -16.80 20.30 19.61
N GLY A 139 -15.80 20.64 20.42
CA GLY A 139 -14.69 19.75 20.75
C GLY A 139 -13.47 19.82 19.83
N LEU A 140 -13.52 20.64 18.77
CA LEU A 140 -12.37 20.87 17.89
C LEU A 140 -11.41 21.94 18.44
N ASP A 141 -10.10 21.69 18.33
CA ASP A 141 -9.05 22.69 18.54
C ASP A 141 -8.88 23.56 17.29
N HIS A 142 -8.83 22.92 16.11
CA HIS A 142 -8.67 23.60 14.84
C HIS A 142 -9.23 22.76 13.67
N VAL A 143 -9.50 23.44 12.57
CA VAL A 143 -9.80 22.86 11.26
C VAL A 143 -8.87 23.52 10.25
N SER A 144 -8.18 22.70 9.45
CA SER A 144 -7.31 23.16 8.37
C SER A 144 -7.92 22.77 7.03
N GLU A 145 -8.04 23.74 6.14
CA GLU A 145 -8.51 23.53 4.78
C GLU A 145 -7.37 23.06 3.89
N TYR A 146 -7.60 22.04 3.06
CA TYR A 146 -6.65 21.65 2.01
C TYR A 146 -7.30 21.86 0.64
N LYS A 147 -6.75 22.77 -0.14
CA LYS A 147 -7.26 23.18 -1.45
C LYS A 147 -6.21 22.89 -2.51
N TRP A 148 -6.59 22.13 -3.54
CA TRP A 148 -5.73 21.95 -4.71
C TRP A 148 -5.78 23.21 -5.58
N VAL A 149 -4.61 23.70 -6.00
CA VAL A 149 -4.47 24.95 -6.74
C VAL A 149 -3.76 24.69 -8.05
N ASP A 150 -4.45 24.94 -9.15
CA ASP A 150 -3.82 24.96 -10.46
C ASP A 150 -2.94 26.22 -10.58
N ALA A 151 -1.62 26.05 -10.58
CA ALA A 151 -0.68 27.15 -10.80
C ALA A 151 0.50 26.72 -11.66
N THR A 152 1.06 27.69 -12.38
CA THR A 152 2.34 27.52 -13.05
C THR A 152 3.43 28.21 -12.24
N VAL A 153 4.53 27.50 -11.97
CA VAL A 153 5.64 28.00 -11.17
C VAL A 153 6.82 28.32 -12.09
N THR A 154 7.30 29.55 -12.01
CA THR A 154 8.51 30.01 -12.70
C THR A 154 9.66 30.13 -11.70
N ASP A 155 10.74 29.39 -11.95
CA ASP A 155 11.95 29.38 -11.15
C ASP A 155 12.78 30.67 -11.32
N PRO A 156 13.79 30.92 -10.47
CA PRO A 156 14.64 32.11 -10.57
C PRO A 156 15.46 32.19 -11.87
N ARG A 157 15.56 31.08 -12.62
CA ARG A 157 16.25 30.97 -13.91
C ARG A 157 15.29 31.14 -15.09
N GLY A 158 14.02 31.43 -14.83
CA GLY A 158 12.98 31.64 -15.85
C GLY A 158 12.38 30.36 -16.44
N ARG A 159 12.71 29.17 -15.91
CA ARG A 159 12.05 27.93 -16.33
C ARG A 159 10.68 27.86 -15.70
N THR A 160 9.70 27.51 -16.51
CA THR A 160 8.30 27.50 -16.12
C THR A 160 7.78 26.08 -16.20
N THR A 161 7.16 25.59 -15.13
CA THR A 161 6.55 24.27 -15.10
C THR A 161 5.22 24.30 -14.35
N THR A 162 4.34 23.37 -14.69
CA THR A 162 3.14 23.12 -13.89
C THR A 162 3.58 22.31 -12.68
N ALA A 163 3.27 22.80 -11.49
CA ALA A 163 3.60 22.12 -10.25
C ALA A 163 2.32 21.81 -9.48
N ASP A 164 2.33 20.71 -8.76
CA ASP A 164 1.29 20.37 -7.81
C ASP A 164 1.37 21.32 -6.62
N LEU A 165 0.37 22.18 -6.49
CA LEU A 165 0.32 23.23 -5.48
C LEU A 165 -0.93 23.04 -4.63
N ALA A 166 -0.74 23.05 -3.32
CA ALA A 166 -1.82 23.06 -2.35
C ALA A 166 -1.81 24.37 -1.54
N ALA A 167 -2.99 24.90 -1.25
CA ALA A 167 -3.18 25.99 -0.31
C ALA A 167 -3.81 25.46 0.97
N THR A 168 -3.23 25.83 2.11
CA THR A 168 -3.67 25.36 3.42
C THR A 168 -3.40 26.39 4.52
N ASP A 169 -4.00 26.16 5.69
CA ASP A 169 -3.82 27.01 6.87
C ASP A 169 -2.49 26.77 7.60
N PRO A 170 -1.99 27.74 8.39
CA PRO A 170 -0.79 27.58 9.21
C PRO A 170 -0.85 26.43 10.22
N SER A 171 -2.06 26.03 10.65
CA SER A 171 -2.26 24.87 11.54
C SER A 171 -1.91 23.54 10.90
N TYR A 172 -1.84 23.46 9.57
CA TYR A 172 -1.57 22.23 8.82
C TYR A 172 -0.24 21.56 9.17
N VAL A 173 0.74 22.31 9.67
CA VAL A 173 2.01 21.75 10.17
C VAL A 173 1.79 20.74 11.31
N ARG A 174 0.69 20.90 12.08
CA ARG A 174 0.28 19.97 13.13
C ARG A 174 -0.46 18.76 12.56
N ASP A 175 -1.22 18.98 11.49
CA ASP A 175 -2.03 17.96 10.84
C ASP A 175 -1.22 16.98 9.98
N LEU A 176 -0.16 17.46 9.33
CA LEU A 176 0.74 16.66 8.51
C LEU A 176 2.20 16.97 8.84
N ARG A 177 2.88 15.98 9.41
CA ARG A 177 4.32 16.00 9.68
C ARG A 177 5.07 15.66 8.41
N ARG A 178 5.83 16.63 7.90
CA ARG A 178 6.78 16.42 6.80
C ARG A 178 8.20 16.63 7.25
N GLU A 179 9.09 15.72 6.85
CA GLU A 179 10.52 15.90 7.02
C GLU A 179 10.97 17.11 6.19
N THR A 180 11.74 18.00 6.81
CA THR A 180 12.23 19.23 6.19
C THR A 180 13.73 19.10 5.96
N THR A 181 14.17 19.22 4.71
CA THR A 181 15.59 19.11 4.35
C THR A 181 16.33 20.43 4.54
N ALA A 182 15.62 21.56 4.40
CA ALA A 182 16.15 22.90 4.65
C ALA A 182 15.07 23.90 5.05
N GLY A 183 15.43 24.88 5.88
CA GLY A 183 14.51 25.94 6.32
C GLY A 183 13.58 25.52 7.47
N THR A 184 12.52 26.30 7.68
CA THR A 184 11.56 26.08 8.78
C THR A 184 10.17 25.91 8.20
N LEU A 185 9.57 24.73 8.38
CA LEU A 185 8.28 24.40 7.77
C LEU A 185 7.15 25.35 8.18
N THR A 186 7.08 25.76 9.44
CA THR A 186 6.08 26.75 9.92
C THR A 186 6.17 28.10 9.22
N ASP A 187 7.34 28.46 8.72
CA ASP A 187 7.57 29.74 8.05
C ASP A 187 7.04 29.71 6.61
N ALA A 188 6.94 28.51 6.02
CA ALA A 188 6.41 28.31 4.67
C ALA A 188 4.89 28.49 4.57
N TYR A 189 4.17 28.31 5.67
CA TYR A 189 2.73 28.57 5.77
C TYR A 189 2.42 29.99 6.24
N ARG A 190 3.40 30.90 6.27
CA ARG A 190 3.12 32.33 6.51
C ARG A 190 2.77 33.03 5.21
N LYS A 191 2.11 34.19 5.34
CA LYS A 191 1.77 35.05 4.20
C LYS A 191 2.99 35.37 3.34
N GLY A 192 2.86 35.18 2.03
CA GLY A 192 3.91 35.48 1.05
C GLY A 192 5.07 34.48 1.00
N ALA A 193 4.97 33.38 1.74
CA ALA A 193 5.96 32.29 1.74
C ALA A 193 5.39 31.03 1.07
N MET A 194 6.28 30.09 0.76
CA MET A 194 5.91 28.77 0.25
C MET A 194 6.90 27.68 0.66
N SER A 195 6.45 26.43 0.61
CA SER A 195 7.33 25.25 0.67
C SER A 195 7.49 24.63 -0.72
N VAL A 196 8.62 23.97 -0.93
CA VAL A 196 8.97 23.31 -2.19
C VAL A 196 9.49 21.90 -1.91
N GLY A 197 9.15 20.92 -2.76
CA GLY A 197 9.71 19.57 -2.67
C GLY A 197 11.21 19.51 -2.98
N SER A 198 11.92 18.59 -2.32
CA SER A 198 13.36 18.37 -2.51
C SER A 198 13.74 18.00 -3.94
N ASP A 199 12.89 17.24 -4.64
CA ASP A 199 13.15 16.82 -6.03
C ASP A 199 13.10 18.02 -6.96
N TYR A 200 12.05 18.84 -6.83
CA TYR A 200 11.92 20.10 -7.57
C TYR A 200 13.08 21.05 -7.25
N ALA A 201 13.42 21.21 -5.97
CA ALA A 201 14.50 22.10 -5.55
C ALA A 201 15.86 21.68 -6.14
N THR A 202 16.13 20.37 -6.21
CA THR A 202 17.36 19.82 -6.78
C THR A 202 17.41 20.02 -8.30
N GLU A 203 16.33 19.67 -9.01
CA GLU A 203 16.24 19.83 -10.47
C GLU A 203 16.29 21.30 -10.90
N HIS A 204 15.64 22.17 -10.12
CA HIS A 204 15.53 23.58 -10.45
C HIS A 204 16.64 24.45 -9.82
N GLY A 205 17.45 23.88 -8.93
CA GLY A 205 18.51 24.58 -8.22
C GLY A 205 17.98 25.67 -7.27
N VAL A 206 16.77 25.47 -6.75
CA VAL A 206 16.07 26.39 -5.84
C VAL A 206 16.56 26.17 -4.42
N LYS A 207 16.77 27.26 -3.68
CA LYS A 207 17.19 27.25 -2.28
C LYS A 207 16.21 28.01 -1.41
N VAL A 208 16.25 27.72 -0.10
CA VAL A 208 15.54 28.53 0.89
C VAL A 208 16.03 29.98 0.79
N GLY A 209 15.09 30.91 0.68
CA GLY A 209 15.35 32.33 0.46
C GLY A 209 15.06 32.81 -0.96
N ASP A 210 15.03 31.92 -1.94
CA ASP A 210 14.73 32.27 -3.33
C ASP A 210 13.26 32.69 -3.49
N VAL A 211 12.99 33.47 -4.53
CA VAL A 211 11.64 33.94 -4.87
C VAL A 211 11.18 33.23 -6.14
N LEU A 212 10.08 32.50 -6.03
CA LEU A 212 9.40 31.86 -7.16
C LEU A 212 8.23 32.74 -7.61
N THR A 213 7.98 32.78 -8.92
CA THR A 213 6.80 33.45 -9.46
C THR A 213 5.72 32.42 -9.74
N LEU A 214 4.59 32.51 -9.05
CA LEU A 214 3.44 31.65 -9.26
C LEU A 214 2.41 32.39 -10.10
N ALA A 215 1.94 31.76 -11.17
CA ALA A 215 0.81 32.22 -11.95
C ALA A 215 -0.41 31.34 -11.61
N PHE A 216 -1.30 31.84 -10.76
CA PHE A 216 -2.52 31.12 -10.39
C PHE A 216 -3.51 31.10 -11.55
N LYS A 217 -4.13 29.95 -11.80
CA LYS A 217 -5.18 29.83 -12.81
C LYS A 217 -6.39 30.66 -12.38
N GLY A 218 -6.73 31.66 -13.17
CA GLY A 218 -7.86 32.55 -12.89
C GLY A 218 -7.56 33.68 -11.91
N GLY A 219 -6.32 33.82 -11.45
CA GLY A 219 -5.86 34.91 -10.58
C GLY A 219 -4.65 35.67 -11.14
N GLU A 220 -4.01 36.45 -10.27
CA GLU A 220 -2.81 37.24 -10.57
C GLU A 220 -1.52 36.43 -10.36
N LYS A 221 -0.39 37.03 -10.77
CA LYS A 221 0.94 36.46 -10.49
C LYS A 221 1.39 36.87 -9.09
N ALA A 222 1.80 35.89 -8.29
CA ALA A 222 2.40 36.11 -6.99
C ALA A 222 3.90 35.86 -7.03
N LYS A 223 4.66 36.60 -6.22
CA LYS A 223 6.07 36.35 -5.96
C LYS A 223 6.20 35.85 -4.54
N LEU A 224 6.46 34.56 -4.37
CA LEU A 224 6.51 33.91 -3.07
C LEU A 224 7.92 33.49 -2.74
N LYS A 225 8.30 33.68 -1.47
CA LYS A 225 9.63 33.30 -0.98
C LYS A 225 9.62 31.85 -0.50
N VAL A 226 10.59 31.06 -0.94
CA VAL A 226 10.79 29.69 -0.45
C VAL A 226 11.31 29.75 0.97
N ALA A 227 10.51 29.32 1.95
CA ALA A 227 10.88 29.33 3.36
C ALA A 227 11.28 27.95 3.89
N ALA A 228 10.85 26.88 3.20
CA ALA A 228 11.22 25.51 3.53
C ALA A 228 11.31 24.63 2.28
N ILE A 229 12.18 23.62 2.35
CA ILE A 229 12.26 22.52 1.40
C ILE A 229 11.87 21.24 2.13
N THR A 230 10.82 20.57 1.66
CA THR A 230 10.29 19.33 2.26
C THR A 230 10.81 18.11 1.51
N ALA A 231 11.09 17.03 2.23
CA ALA A 231 11.53 15.78 1.63
C ALA A 231 10.41 15.13 0.80
N ASP A 232 10.78 14.61 -0.37
CA ASP A 232 9.92 13.84 -1.28
C ASP A 232 10.10 12.32 -1.10
N THR A 233 10.41 11.90 0.13
CA THR A 233 10.65 10.51 0.54
C THR A 233 9.36 9.77 0.92
N GLY A 234 8.34 10.50 1.40
CA GLY A 234 7.03 9.95 1.74
C GLY A 234 6.12 9.74 0.53
N GLN A 235 5.06 8.96 0.72
CA GLN A 235 4.01 8.75 -0.29
C GLN A 235 2.88 9.76 -0.21
N VAL A 236 2.76 10.46 0.93
CA VAL A 236 1.77 11.53 1.14
C VAL A 236 2.35 12.85 0.66
N ASP A 237 1.62 13.55 -0.22
CA ASP A 237 1.98 14.86 -0.77
C ASP A 237 3.40 14.97 -1.34
N LYS A 238 3.86 13.89 -1.98
CA LYS A 238 5.15 13.85 -2.67
C LYS A 238 5.19 14.89 -3.78
N GLY A 239 6.18 15.78 -3.77
CA GLY A 239 6.36 16.85 -4.76
C GLY A 239 5.40 18.03 -4.63
N VAL A 240 4.44 17.98 -3.70
CA VAL A 240 3.46 19.06 -3.52
C VAL A 240 4.13 20.27 -2.87
N MET A 241 3.96 21.43 -3.51
CA MET A 241 4.32 22.73 -2.98
C MET A 241 3.16 23.28 -2.14
N TYR A 242 3.48 24.02 -1.08
CA TYR A 242 2.46 24.59 -0.21
C TYR A 242 2.53 26.11 -0.15
N VAL A 243 1.35 26.72 -0.11
CA VAL A 243 1.16 28.14 0.18
C VAL A 243 0.07 28.32 1.22
N ASP A 244 0.10 29.45 1.90
CA ASP A 244 -0.96 29.83 2.83
C ASP A 244 -2.26 30.20 2.10
N VAL A 245 -3.41 29.73 2.60
CA VAL A 245 -4.73 30.01 2.00
C VAL A 245 -5.04 31.50 1.97
N ALA A 246 -4.59 32.26 2.98
CA ALA A 246 -4.79 33.72 2.99
C ALA A 246 -3.90 34.43 1.96
N THR A 247 -2.72 33.87 1.62
CA THR A 247 -1.91 34.33 0.48
C THR A 247 -2.64 34.08 -0.83
N LEU A 248 -3.22 32.90 -1.02
CA LEU A 248 -3.98 32.59 -2.23
C LEU A 248 -5.15 33.57 -2.42
N ALA A 249 -5.87 33.90 -1.35
CA ALA A 249 -6.99 34.84 -1.37
C ALA A 249 -6.61 36.28 -1.74
N GLU A 250 -5.33 36.68 -1.62
CA GLU A 250 -4.85 37.99 -2.07
C GLU A 250 -4.68 38.08 -3.59
N TYR A 251 -4.45 36.94 -4.26
CA TYR A 251 -4.16 36.88 -5.70
C TYR A 251 -5.28 36.22 -6.53
N VAL A 252 -6.17 35.46 -5.90
CA VAL A 252 -7.28 34.77 -6.57
C VAL A 252 -8.60 35.34 -6.06
N PRO A 253 -9.45 35.91 -6.94
CA PRO A 253 -10.78 36.38 -6.59
C PRO A 253 -11.64 35.30 -5.93
N ALA A 254 -12.50 35.70 -4.98
CA ALA A 254 -13.32 34.77 -4.20
C ALA A 254 -14.28 33.91 -5.05
N ASP A 255 -14.75 34.40 -6.20
CA ASP A 255 -15.58 33.66 -7.15
C ASP A 255 -14.83 32.56 -7.90
N ARG A 256 -13.49 32.61 -7.90
CA ARG A 256 -12.59 31.67 -8.57
C ARG A 256 -11.76 30.84 -7.60
N MET A 257 -11.98 31.00 -6.31
CA MET A 257 -11.24 30.29 -5.29
C MET A 257 -11.59 28.79 -5.33
N PRO A 258 -10.60 27.87 -5.46
CA PRO A 258 -10.89 26.44 -5.38
C PRO A 258 -11.53 26.04 -4.05
N GLN A 259 -12.53 25.17 -4.11
CA GLN A 259 -13.12 24.58 -2.92
C GLN A 259 -12.15 23.59 -2.27
N SER A 260 -12.34 23.34 -0.98
CA SER A 260 -11.47 22.45 -0.20
C SER A 260 -11.73 21.02 -0.62
N LEU A 261 -10.67 20.29 -0.97
CA LEU A 261 -10.78 18.88 -1.35
C LEU A 261 -10.88 17.98 -0.11
N LEU A 262 -10.22 18.43 0.96
CA LEU A 262 -10.03 17.72 2.21
C LEU A 262 -10.05 18.75 3.35
N LEU A 263 -10.55 18.35 4.50
CA LEU A 263 -10.35 19.06 5.76
C LEU A 263 -9.65 18.13 6.74
N LEU A 264 -8.70 18.69 7.48
CA LEU A 264 -8.09 18.03 8.62
C LEU A 264 -8.51 18.77 9.88
N ALA A 265 -8.72 18.05 10.96
CA ALA A 265 -9.10 18.64 12.22
C ALA A 265 -8.42 17.94 13.40
N GLY A 266 -8.01 18.75 14.36
CA GLY A 266 -7.55 18.29 15.68
C GLY A 266 -8.64 18.45 16.71
N ALA A 267 -8.81 17.46 17.58
CA ALA A 267 -9.66 17.55 18.75
C ALA A 267 -8.95 18.35 19.86
N LYS A 268 -9.73 18.84 20.82
CA LYS A 268 -9.18 19.25 22.11
C LYS A 268 -8.81 18.01 22.91
N ASP A 269 -7.74 18.11 23.70
CA ASP A 269 -7.26 17.02 24.55
C ASP A 269 -8.41 16.37 25.35
N GLY A 270 -8.63 15.06 25.14
CA GLY A 270 -9.63 14.27 25.83
C GLY A 270 -11.07 14.45 25.32
N GLN A 271 -11.27 15.12 24.17
CA GLN A 271 -12.57 15.29 23.52
C GLN A 271 -12.66 14.60 22.16
N GLU A 272 -11.75 13.69 21.84
CA GLU A 272 -11.65 13.04 20.53
C GLU A 272 -12.96 12.32 20.16
N ASP A 273 -13.49 11.49 21.05
CA ASP A 273 -14.75 10.77 20.80
C ASP A 273 -15.94 11.72 20.63
N ALA A 274 -16.02 12.78 21.45
CA ALA A 274 -17.09 13.76 21.40
C ALA A 274 -17.03 14.60 20.11
N ALA A 275 -15.84 15.05 19.73
CA ALA A 275 -15.57 15.77 18.50
C ALA A 275 -15.88 14.92 17.26
N TYR A 276 -15.53 13.63 17.30
CA TYR A 276 -15.83 12.70 16.23
C TYR A 276 -17.34 12.53 16.00
N GLN A 277 -18.12 12.38 17.07
CA GLN A 277 -19.58 12.33 16.95
C GLN A 277 -20.16 13.68 16.49
N ALA A 278 -19.65 14.79 17.02
CA ALA A 278 -20.09 16.11 16.61
C ALA A 278 -19.84 16.39 15.11
N LEU A 279 -18.70 15.96 14.58
CA LEU A 279 -18.39 16.02 13.15
C LEU A 279 -19.34 15.14 12.32
N LYS A 280 -19.66 13.92 12.79
CA LYS A 280 -20.63 13.04 12.13
C LYS A 280 -22.02 13.67 12.08
N ASP A 281 -22.47 14.21 13.21
CA ASP A 281 -23.77 14.88 13.32
C ASP A 281 -23.86 16.11 12.41
N ALA A 282 -22.79 16.90 12.34
CA ALA A 282 -22.69 18.04 11.43
C ALA A 282 -22.74 17.65 9.95
N LEU A 283 -22.33 16.42 9.60
CA LEU A 283 -22.33 15.87 8.25
C LEU A 283 -23.60 15.09 7.87
N VAL A 284 -24.55 14.88 8.78
CA VAL A 284 -25.85 14.23 8.46
C VAL A 284 -26.56 14.88 7.25
N PRO A 285 -26.59 16.22 7.11
CA PRO A 285 -27.17 16.88 5.93
C PRO A 285 -26.34 16.70 4.63
N TYR A 286 -25.10 16.20 4.74
CA TYR A 286 -24.11 16.10 3.66
C TYR A 286 -23.57 14.67 3.51
N PRO A 287 -24.42 13.69 3.13
CA PRO A 287 -24.05 12.27 3.10
C PRO A 287 -22.94 11.92 2.09
N GLN A 288 -22.58 12.84 1.20
CA GLN A 288 -21.46 12.68 0.27
C GLN A 288 -20.08 12.80 0.94
N TYR A 289 -20.00 13.41 2.13
CA TYR A 289 -18.76 13.56 2.88
C TYR A 289 -18.66 12.53 4.00
N LYS A 290 -17.46 12.02 4.22
CA LYS A 290 -17.15 11.07 5.27
C LYS A 290 -16.11 11.69 6.20
N VAL A 291 -16.41 11.70 7.49
CA VAL A 291 -15.41 11.90 8.54
C VAL A 291 -14.80 10.55 8.89
N SER A 292 -13.47 10.49 8.92
CA SER A 292 -12.70 9.32 9.31
C SER A 292 -11.65 9.74 10.33
N ASN A 293 -11.51 8.99 11.41
CA ASN A 293 -10.33 9.07 12.25
C ASN A 293 -9.24 8.13 11.72
N GLN A 294 -8.07 8.12 12.35
CA GLN A 294 -6.97 7.25 11.94
C GLN A 294 -7.33 5.76 12.03
N ALA A 295 -8.14 5.35 13.03
CA ALA A 295 -8.56 3.95 13.18
C ALA A 295 -9.45 3.50 12.02
N ASP A 296 -10.43 4.33 11.63
CA ASP A 296 -11.31 4.08 10.49
C ASP A 296 -10.51 3.93 9.20
N TYR A 297 -9.50 4.77 8.99
CA TYR A 297 -8.65 4.73 7.80
C TYR A 297 -7.82 3.44 7.75
N LYS A 298 -7.23 3.04 8.88
CA LYS A 298 -6.48 1.78 9.00
C LYS A 298 -7.38 0.56 8.79
N GLU A 299 -8.61 0.58 9.30
CA GLU A 299 -9.59 -0.49 9.10
C GLU A 299 -10.01 -0.55 7.63
N GLN A 300 -10.30 0.58 7.00
CA GLN A 300 -10.64 0.64 5.57
C GLN A 300 -9.53 0.08 4.68
N LEU A 301 -8.25 0.37 4.98
CA LEU A 301 -7.10 -0.21 4.27
C LEU A 301 -7.03 -1.73 4.47
N LYS A 302 -7.24 -2.22 5.70
CA LYS A 302 -7.27 -3.66 6.02
C LYS A 302 -8.40 -4.36 5.27
N ASP A 303 -9.59 -3.79 5.25
CA ASP A 303 -10.76 -4.37 4.60
C ASP A 303 -10.58 -4.45 3.09
N GLN A 304 -10.07 -3.39 2.47
CA GLN A 304 -9.84 -3.36 1.03
C GLN A 304 -8.83 -4.42 0.58
N VAL A 305 -7.70 -4.53 1.29
CA VAL A 305 -6.69 -5.55 0.98
C VAL A 305 -7.19 -6.95 1.37
N GLY A 306 -7.87 -7.08 2.50
CA GLY A 306 -8.45 -8.34 2.97
C GLY A 306 -9.46 -8.92 1.99
N GLN A 307 -10.31 -8.08 1.39
CA GLN A 307 -11.26 -8.50 0.36
C GLN A 307 -10.54 -9.07 -0.88
N LEU A 308 -9.48 -8.41 -1.35
CA LEU A 308 -8.66 -8.91 -2.46
C LEU A 308 -8.00 -10.24 -2.10
N LEU A 309 -7.44 -10.37 -0.89
CA LEU A 309 -6.84 -11.62 -0.42
C LEU A 309 -7.86 -12.76 -0.28
N ASN A 310 -9.08 -12.46 0.17
CA ASN A 310 -10.15 -13.45 0.26
C ASN A 310 -10.53 -14.03 -1.12
N ILE A 311 -10.54 -13.21 -2.17
CA ILE A 311 -10.73 -13.70 -3.55
C ILE A 311 -9.58 -14.63 -3.95
N VAL A 312 -8.34 -14.24 -3.66
CA VAL A 312 -7.15 -15.07 -3.93
C VAL A 312 -7.20 -16.40 -3.16
N TYR A 313 -7.64 -16.40 -1.89
CA TYR A 313 -7.85 -17.61 -1.10
C TYR A 313 -8.96 -18.48 -1.67
N GLY A 314 -10.05 -17.90 -2.18
CA GLY A 314 -11.09 -18.63 -2.90
C GLY A 314 -10.56 -19.32 -4.16
N LEU A 315 -9.75 -18.62 -4.96
CA LEU A 315 -9.10 -19.19 -6.14
C LEU A 315 -8.09 -20.29 -5.77
N LEU A 316 -7.35 -20.12 -4.66
CA LEU A 316 -6.47 -21.18 -4.14
C LEU A 316 -7.26 -22.42 -3.74
N ALA A 317 -8.38 -22.24 -3.03
CA ALA A 317 -9.25 -23.36 -2.66
C ALA A 317 -9.74 -24.12 -3.90
N LEU A 318 -10.15 -23.41 -4.96
CA LEU A 318 -10.52 -24.02 -6.24
C LEU A 318 -9.35 -24.77 -6.88
N ALA A 319 -8.14 -24.19 -6.88
CA ALA A 319 -6.94 -24.84 -7.41
C ALA A 319 -6.60 -26.12 -6.65
N ILE A 320 -6.75 -26.11 -5.32
CA ILE A 320 -6.58 -27.30 -4.48
C ILE A 320 -7.61 -28.37 -4.84
N VAL A 321 -8.89 -28.00 -5.04
CA VAL A 321 -9.94 -28.94 -5.47
C VAL A 321 -9.57 -29.60 -6.81
N VAL A 322 -9.17 -28.81 -7.81
CA VAL A 322 -8.76 -29.34 -9.13
C VAL A 322 -7.55 -30.27 -9.00
N ALA A 323 -6.57 -29.91 -8.17
CA ALA A 323 -5.41 -30.74 -7.92
C ALA A 323 -5.77 -32.07 -7.25
N ILE A 324 -6.67 -32.05 -6.26
CA ILE A 324 -7.18 -33.27 -5.61
C ILE A 324 -7.86 -34.17 -6.64
N LEU A 325 -8.71 -33.62 -7.51
CA LEU A 325 -9.35 -34.40 -8.59
C LEU A 325 -8.32 -35.04 -9.53
N GLY A 326 -7.24 -34.31 -9.85
CA GLY A 326 -6.12 -34.86 -10.64
C GLY A 326 -5.40 -36.02 -9.94
N VAL A 327 -5.14 -35.90 -8.63
CA VAL A 327 -4.54 -36.97 -7.82
C VAL A 327 -5.47 -38.18 -7.75
N VAL A 328 -6.77 -37.97 -7.49
CA VAL A 328 -7.77 -39.04 -7.44
C VAL A 328 -7.83 -39.79 -8.76
N ASN A 329 -7.86 -39.08 -9.90
CA ASN A 329 -7.88 -39.72 -11.22
C ASN A 329 -6.64 -40.59 -11.45
N THR A 330 -5.47 -40.09 -11.04
CA THR A 330 -4.20 -40.82 -11.17
C THR A 330 -4.16 -42.07 -10.27
N LEU A 331 -4.68 -41.96 -9.05
CA LEU A 331 -4.75 -43.08 -8.10
C LEU A 331 -5.79 -44.11 -8.56
N ALA A 332 -6.95 -43.68 -9.03
CA ALA A 332 -8.01 -44.55 -9.55
C ALA A 332 -7.48 -45.41 -10.70
N LEU A 333 -6.80 -44.79 -11.67
CA LEU A 333 -6.15 -45.51 -12.77
C LEU A 333 -5.12 -46.52 -12.24
N SER A 334 -4.26 -46.10 -11.30
CA SER A 334 -3.24 -46.98 -10.72
C SER A 334 -3.81 -48.15 -9.93
N VAL A 335 -5.01 -48.04 -9.37
CA VAL A 335 -5.71 -49.14 -8.68
C VAL A 335 -6.32 -50.09 -9.71
N VAL A 336 -6.99 -49.55 -10.73
CA VAL A 336 -7.59 -50.34 -11.81
C VAL A 336 -6.54 -51.20 -12.51
N GLU A 337 -5.39 -50.62 -12.87
CA GLU A 337 -4.27 -51.34 -13.50
C GLU A 337 -3.70 -52.47 -12.62
N ARG A 338 -3.86 -52.38 -11.29
CA ARG A 338 -3.26 -53.31 -10.32
C ARG A 338 -4.28 -54.19 -9.59
N THR A 339 -5.52 -54.21 -10.05
CA THR A 339 -6.60 -55.04 -9.48
C THR A 339 -6.23 -56.52 -9.37
N ARG A 340 -5.54 -57.08 -10.37
CA ARG A 340 -5.02 -58.46 -10.32
C ARG A 340 -3.93 -58.67 -9.27
N GLU A 341 -3.01 -57.71 -9.11
CA GLU A 341 -1.96 -57.78 -8.08
C GLU A 341 -2.57 -57.71 -6.66
N ILE A 342 -3.55 -56.82 -6.47
CA ILE A 342 -4.26 -56.65 -5.20
C ILE A 342 -5.09 -57.90 -4.88
N GLY A 343 -5.76 -58.49 -5.87
CA GLY A 343 -6.50 -59.74 -5.72
C GLY A 343 -5.62 -60.93 -5.34
N LEU A 344 -4.41 -61.00 -5.92
CA LEU A 344 -3.43 -62.01 -5.54
C LEU A 344 -2.97 -61.80 -4.09
N MET A 345 -2.57 -60.58 -3.69
CA MET A 345 -2.16 -60.32 -2.29
C MET A 345 -3.24 -60.69 -1.27
N ARG A 346 -4.51 -60.44 -1.60
CA ARG A 346 -5.65 -60.82 -0.76
C ARG A 346 -5.86 -62.34 -0.65
N ALA A 347 -5.50 -63.09 -1.68
CA ALA A 347 -5.66 -64.53 -1.72
C ALA A 347 -4.57 -65.28 -0.94
N ILE A 348 -3.38 -64.69 -0.77
CA ILE A 348 -2.27 -65.32 -0.05
C ILE A 348 -2.23 -64.95 1.45
N GLY A 349 -3.05 -63.98 1.88
CA GLY A 349 -3.14 -63.51 3.26
C GLY A 349 -2.33 -62.24 3.50
#